data_AF-A0AAJ1QBC2-F1
#
_entry.id   AF-A0AAJ1QBC2-F1
#
_cell.length_a   1.000
_cell.length_b   1.000
_cell.length_c   1.000
_cell.angle_alpha   90.00
_cell.angle_beta   90.00
_cell.angle_gamma   90.00
#
_symmetry.space_group_name_H-M   'P 1'
#
loop_
_entity.id
_entity.type
_entity.pdbx_description
1 polymer ?
#
loop_
_entity_poly.entity_id
_entity_poly.type
_entity_poly.pdbx_seq_one_letter_code
_entity_poly.pdbx_strand_id
1 'polypeptide(L)' 'MTARQQRLNIRNQKIRSDFDRVVEKNPQWRIDACITEVADKWFLSERTIEAILRNEGCYATR' A
#
# COMPACT_ATOMS: atom_id res chain seq x y z
N MET A 1 2.99 2.17 -21.26
CA MET A 1 2.14 2.07 -20.04
C MET A 1 0.86 2.84 -20.29
N THR A 2 -0.30 2.28 -19.97
CA THR A 2 -1.59 2.97 -20.09
C THR A 2 -1.73 4.02 -18.98
N ALA A 3 -2.60 5.03 -19.18
CA ALA A 3 -2.90 6.02 -18.15
C ALA A 3 -3.43 5.37 -16.84
N ARG A 4 -4.13 4.24 -16.94
CA ARG A 4 -4.55 3.44 -15.79
C ARG A 4 -3.37 2.88 -15.01
N GLN A 5 -2.40 2.28 -15.70
CA GLN A 5 -1.19 1.73 -15.06
C GLN A 5 -0.39 2.82 -14.35
N GLN A 6 -0.28 4.02 -14.94
CA GLN A 6 0.39 5.16 -14.31
C GLN A 6 -0.32 5.59 -13.01
N ARG A 7 -1.65 5.72 -13.03
CA ARG A 7 -2.44 6.06 -11.83
C ARG A 7 -2.27 5.03 -10.71
N LEU A 8 -2.26 3.74 -11.06
CA LEU A 8 -2.06 2.66 -10.09
C LEU A 8 -0.64 2.71 -9.50
N ASN A 9 0.39 2.97 -10.30
CA ASN A 9 1.75 3.10 -9.81
C ASN A 9 1.91 4.30 -8.86
N ILE A 10 1.34 5.45 -9.20
CA ILE A 10 1.36 6.63 -8.33
C ILE A 10 0.66 6.33 -7.00
N ARG A 11 -0.51 5.68 -7.03
CA ARG A 11 -1.23 5.27 -5.82
C ARG A 11 -0.37 4.32 -4.97
N ASN A 12 0.20 3.28 -5.59
CA ASN A 12 0.99 2.28 -4.89
C ASN A 12 2.26 2.87 -4.25
N GLN A 13 2.91 3.84 -4.91
CA GLN A 13 4.03 4.60 -4.32
C GLN A 13 3.58 5.40 -3.10
N LYS A 14 2.46 6.12 -3.19
CA LYS A 14 1.93 6.90 -2.07
C LYS A 14 1.54 6.01 -0.87
N ILE A 15 0.97 4.83 -1.12
CA ILE A 15 0.64 3.85 -0.07
C ILE A 15 1.90 3.41 0.68
N ARG A 16 3.01 3.15 -0.02
CA ARG A 16 4.28 2.76 0.60
C ARG A 16 4.84 3.86 1.49
N SER A 17 4.92 5.09 0.96
CA SER A 17 5.37 6.24 1.74
C SER A 17 4.47 6.53 2.95
N ASP A 18 3.16 6.28 2.82
CA ASP A 18 2.24 6.39 3.95
C ASP A 18 2.48 5.31 5.01
N PHE A 19 2.73 4.07 4.59
CA PHE A 19 3.06 2.97 5.49
C PHE A 19 4.35 3.25 6.26
N ASP A 20 5.42 3.68 5.58
CA ASP A 20 6.69 4.05 6.21
C ASP A 20 6.47 5.11 7.29
N ARG A 21 5.68 6.16 6.97
CA ARG A 21 5.32 7.21 7.93
C ARG A 21 4.50 6.69 9.12
N VAL A 22 3.60 5.73 8.92
CA VAL A 22 2.81 5.14 10.01
C VAL A 22 3.71 4.33 10.95
N VAL A 23 4.64 3.55 10.40
CA VAL A 23 5.64 2.79 11.16
C VAL A 23 6.55 3.72 11.96
N GLU A 24 7.08 4.77 11.34
CA GLU A 24 7.95 5.76 11.99
C GLU A 24 7.24 6.49 13.15
N LYS A 25 5.96 6.84 12.97
CA LYS A 25 5.17 7.52 14.01
C LYS A 25 4.77 6.60 15.15
N ASN A 26 4.67 5.29 14.91
CA ASN A 26 4.18 4.32 15.88
C ASN A 26 5.15 3.12 15.98
N PRO A 27 6.39 3.33 16.47
CA PRO A 27 7.43 2.29 16.49
C PRO A 27 7.07 1.07 17.36
N GLN A 28 6.11 1.21 18.28
CA GLN A 28 5.61 0.15 19.15
C GLN A 28 4.46 -0.66 18.53
N TRP A 29 3.89 -0.21 17.42
CA TRP A 29 2.81 -0.94 16.75
C TRP A 29 3.35 -2.17 16.05
N ARG A 30 2.55 -3.23 16.08
CA ARG A 30 2.80 -4.40 15.24
C ARG A 30 2.51 -4.03 13.78
N ILE A 31 3.18 -4.72 12.85
CA ILE A 31 3.06 -4.47 11.42
C ILE A 31 1.61 -4.64 10.91
N ASP A 32 0.87 -5.60 11.46
CA ASP A 32 -0.55 -5.81 11.15
C ASP A 32 -1.39 -4.56 11.48
N ALA A 33 -1.21 -3.95 12.66
CA ALA A 33 -1.89 -2.71 13.02
C ALA A 33 -1.55 -1.55 12.06
N CYS A 34 -0.28 -1.43 11.63
CA CYS A 34 0.13 -0.45 10.63
C CYS A 34 -0.54 -0.71 9.27
N ILE A 35 -0.72 -1.98 8.88
CA ILE A 35 -1.43 -2.36 7.65
C ILE A 35 -2.91 -2.00 7.76
N THR A 36 -3.58 -2.30 8.87
CA THR A 36 -4.99 -1.95 9.10
C THR A 36 -5.21 -0.44 8.99
N GLU A 37 -4.38 0.37 9.65
CA GLU A 37 -4.47 1.83 9.60
C GLU A 37 -4.33 2.37 8.15
N VAL A 38 -3.38 1.84 7.38
CA VAL A 38 -3.19 2.24 5.98
C VAL A 38 -4.34 1.74 5.11
N ALA A 39 -4.87 0.55 5.36
CA ALA A 39 -6.01 -0.03 4.67
C ALA A 39 -7.26 0.84 4.83
N ASP A 40 -7.57 1.23 6.06
CA ASP A 40 -8.70 2.10 6.40
C ASP A 40 -8.57 3.47 5.73
N LYS A 41 -7.39 4.08 5.79
CA LYS A 41 -7.12 5.38 5.16
C LYS A 41 -7.30 5.36 3.64
N TRP A 42 -6.91 4.28 2.98
CA TRP A 42 -6.95 4.17 1.52
C TRP A 42 -8.20 3.48 0.98
N PHE A 43 -9.10 3.04 1.86
CA PHE A 43 -10.30 2.27 1.52
C PHE A 43 -9.98 1.03 0.67
N LEU A 44 -8.93 0.31 1.04
CA LEU A 44 -8.49 -0.93 0.39
C LEU A 44 -8.47 -2.07 1.43
N SER A 45 -8.67 -3.30 0.98
CA SER A 45 -8.47 -4.46 1.86
C SER A 45 -7.01 -4.54 2.33
N GLU A 46 -6.77 -4.99 3.56
CA GLU A 46 -5.43 -5.26 4.09
C GLU A 46 -4.58 -6.11 3.13
N ARG A 47 -5.15 -7.18 2.56
CA ARG A 47 -4.51 -8.02 1.54
C ARG A 47 -3.99 -7.24 0.32
N THR A 48 -4.70 -6.21 -0.10
CA THR A 48 -4.29 -5.36 -1.22
C THR A 48 -3.14 -4.44 -0.81
N ILE A 49 -3.16 -3.90 0.41
CA ILE A 49 -2.05 -3.13 0.97
C ILE A 49 -0.80 -4.01 1.05
N GLU A 50 -0.92 -5.21 1.62
CA GLU A 50 0.17 -6.19 1.70
C GLU A 50 0.76 -6.51 0.32
N ALA A 51 -0.07 -6.80 -0.67
CA ALA A 51 0.39 -7.03 -2.05
C ALA A 51 1.16 -5.81 -2.59
N ILE A 52 0.65 -4.59 -2.36
CA ILE A 52 1.33 -3.36 -2.77
C ILE A 52 2.68 -3.19 -2.07
N LEU A 53 2.77 -3.46 -0.77
CA LEU A 53 4.03 -3.41 -0.01
C LEU A 53 5.03 -4.46 -0.50
N ARG A 54 4.56 -5.66 -0.85
CA ARG A 54 5.37 -6.76 -1.42
C ARG A 54 5.74 -6.58 -2.89
N ASN A 55 5.31 -5.49 -3.54
CA ASN A 55 5.42 -5.30 -4.99
C ASN A 55 4.68 -6.36 -5.84
N GLU A 56 3.68 -7.02 -5.27
CA GLU A 56 2.82 -7.98 -5.95
C GLU A 56 1.66 -7.27 -6.67
N GLY A 57 1.23 -7.80 -7.83
CA GLY A 57 0.00 -7.35 -8.50
C GLY A 57 0.14 -6.22 -9.54
N CYS A 58 1.34 -5.75 -9.86
CA CYS A 58 1.54 -4.74 -10.92
C CYS A 58 1.55 -5.33 -12.35
N TYR A 59 1.60 -6.66 -12.51
CA TYR A 59 1.81 -7.32 -13.81
C TYR A 59 0.89 -8.53 -14.03
N ALA A 60 -0.42 -8.38 -13.89
CA ALA A 60 -1.34 -9.26 -14.61
C ALA A 60 -1.66 -8.62 -15.96
N THR A 61 -0.70 -8.66 -16.88
CA THR A 61 -0.99 -8.49 -18.31
C THR A 61 -1.59 -9.82 -18.76
N ARG A 62 -2.91 -9.91 -18.82
CA ARG A 62 -3.55 -10.82 -19.77
C ARG A 62 -3.81 -10.06 -21.05
#